data_AF-A0A2M6Y6G8-F1
#
_entry.id   AF-A0A2M6Y6G8-F1
#
_cell.length_a   1.000
_cell.length_b   1.000
_cell.length_c   1.000
_cell.angle_alpha   90.00
_cell.angle_beta   90.00
_cell.angle_gamma   90.00
#
_symmetry.space_group_name_H-M   'P 1'
#
loop_
_entity.id
_entity.type
_entity.pdbx_description
1 polymer ?
#
loop_
_entity_poly.entity_id
_entity_poly.type
_entity_poly.pdbx_seq_one_letter_code
_entity_poly.pdbx_strand_id
1 'polypeptide(L)'
;MEFAIIALGPMLLMMLAGGVVLVAQVSGFMQNSAFSKREQFSQNLIKQYVMEIALAQTQVFQRSQDLEVLTSRLALSNQELGRLNDMKSKFLSMVVHDVRTPLASIRGFSELLMKKSVGEKEAQYLKNIVGSTDQLGHLIADLTDLAMIEAGKLKMEKALFDF
;
A
#
# COMPACT_ATOMS: atom_id res chain seq x y z
N MET A 1 68.19 71.67 -31.87
CA MET A 1 67.62 70.53 -31.14
C MET A 1 66.31 70.87 -30.39
N GLU A 2 65.96 72.15 -30.20
CA GLU A 2 64.76 72.55 -29.42
C GLU A 2 63.42 72.36 -30.15
N PHE A 3 63.36 72.51 -31.48
CA PHE A 3 62.13 72.36 -32.27
C PHE A 3 61.57 70.92 -32.29
N ALA A 4 62.42 69.90 -32.17
CA ALA A 4 61.98 68.51 -32.12
C ALA A 4 61.22 68.19 -30.82
N ILE A 5 61.62 68.79 -29.70
CA ILE A 5 61.01 68.56 -28.38
C ILE A 5 59.61 69.20 -28.30
N ILE A 6 59.44 70.39 -28.87
CA ILE A 6 58.17 71.13 -28.87
C ILE A 6 57.09 70.42 -29.71
N ALA A 7 57.49 69.74 -30.80
CA ALA A 7 56.56 69.01 -31.67
C ALA A 7 56.34 67.54 -31.25
N LEU A 8 57.38 66.83 -30.82
CA LEU A 8 57.27 65.39 -30.48
C LEU A 8 56.65 65.13 -29.10
N GLY A 9 56.88 66.00 -28.12
CA GLY A 9 56.32 65.87 -26.76
C GLY A 9 54.79 65.75 -26.72
N PRO A 10 54.01 66.68 -27.33
CA PRO A 10 52.55 66.61 -27.31
C PRO A 10 52.00 65.41 -28.11
N MET A 11 52.68 64.99 -29.18
CA MET A 11 52.28 63.81 -29.96
C MET A 11 52.41 62.51 -29.14
N LEU A 12 53.48 62.39 -28.36
CA LEU A 12 53.71 61.25 -27.46
C LEU A 12 52.67 61.20 -26.33
N LEU A 13 52.33 62.36 -25.76
CA LEU A 13 51.27 62.51 -24.76
C LEU A 13 49.89 62.12 -25.31
N MET A 14 49.55 62.53 -26.53
CA MET A 14 48.30 62.13 -27.19
C MET A 14 48.25 60.62 -27.47
N MET A 15 49.37 60.02 -27.91
CA MET A 15 49.44 58.56 -28.09
C MET A 15 49.23 57.81 -26.77
N LEU A 16 49.85 58.26 -25.68
CA LEU A 16 49.67 57.67 -24.36
C LEU A 16 48.23 57.80 -23.86
N ALA A 17 47.63 58.99 -24.01
CA ALA A 17 46.23 59.22 -23.65
C ALA A 17 45.27 58.34 -24.45
N GLY A 18 45.50 58.20 -25.76
CA GLY A 18 44.72 57.31 -26.63
C GLY A 18 44.83 55.84 -26.22
N GLY A 19 46.04 55.39 -25.85
CA GLY A 19 46.28 54.04 -25.33
C GLY A 19 45.50 53.75 -24.05
N VAL A 20 45.49 54.68 -23.09
CA VAL A 20 44.75 54.54 -21.82
C VAL A 20 43.24 54.45 -22.06
N VAL A 21 42.69 55.27 -22.95
CA VAL A 21 41.26 55.24 -23.29
C VAL A 21 40.86 53.92 -23.94
N LEU A 22 41.67 53.39 -24.86
CA LEU A 22 41.43 52.09 -25.50
C LEU A 22 41.45 50.95 -24.48
N VAL A 23 42.44 50.93 -23.58
CA VAL A 23 42.51 49.92 -22.51
C VAL A 23 41.29 50.01 -21.60
N ALA A 24 40.85 51.22 -21.23
CA ALA A 24 39.66 51.41 -20.40
C ALA A 24 38.37 50.92 -21.10
N GLN A 25 38.19 51.20 -22.39
CA GLN A 25 37.02 50.74 -23.15
C GLN A 25 37.01 49.21 -23.34
N VAL A 26 38.15 48.62 -23.70
CA VAL A 26 38.27 47.16 -23.86
C VAL A 26 38.05 46.46 -22.52
N SER A 27 38.64 46.96 -21.43
CA SER A 27 38.41 46.43 -20.09
C SER A 27 36.95 46.54 -19.67
N GLY A 28 36.31 47.70 -19.90
CA GLY A 28 34.89 47.90 -19.61
C GLY A 28 33.99 46.97 -20.41
N PHE A 29 34.24 46.81 -21.72
CA PHE A 29 33.50 45.88 -22.57
C PHE A 29 33.69 44.41 -22.15
N MET A 30 34.91 44.01 -21.81
CA MET A 30 35.20 42.65 -21.30
C MET A 30 34.51 42.39 -19.97
N GLN A 31 34.48 43.38 -19.07
CA GLN A 31 33.81 43.27 -17.78
C GLN A 31 32.28 43.21 -17.93
N ASN A 32 31.70 44.04 -18.81
CA ASN A 32 30.27 44.09 -19.05
C ASN A 32 29.76 42.82 -19.76
N SER A 33 30.54 42.29 -20.71
CA SER A 33 30.23 41.02 -21.40
C SER A 33 30.43 39.79 -20.52
N ALA A 34 31.38 39.81 -19.59
CA ALA A 34 31.53 38.77 -18.58
C ALA A 34 30.39 38.80 -17.55
N PHE A 35 29.94 40.00 -17.16
CA PHE A 35 28.85 40.18 -16.21
C PHE A 35 27.51 39.70 -16.79
N SER A 36 27.17 40.11 -18.02
CA SER A 36 25.93 39.67 -18.67
C SER A 36 25.88 38.16 -18.91
N LYS A 37 27.01 37.51 -19.24
CA LYS A 37 27.10 36.04 -19.33
C LYS A 37 26.85 35.35 -17.99
N ARG A 38 27.39 35.88 -16.90
CA ARG A 38 27.18 35.34 -15.54
C ARG A 38 25.72 35.47 -15.11
N GLU A 39 25.09 36.59 -15.43
CA GLU A 39 23.69 36.84 -15.12
C GLU A 39 22.77 35.89 -15.90
N GLN A 40 22.99 35.73 -17.21
CA GLN A 40 22.24 34.79 -18.04
C GLN A 40 22.44 33.34 -17.57
N PHE A 41 23.67 32.95 -17.23
CA PHE A 41 23.96 31.63 -16.68
C PHE A 41 23.21 31.39 -15.36
N SER A 42 23.25 32.35 -14.44
CA SER A 42 22.51 32.29 -13.18
C SER A 42 21.00 32.18 -13.38
N GLN A 43 20.43 33.00 -14.28
CA GLN A 43 19.00 32.93 -14.60
C GLN A 43 18.60 31.58 -15.21
N ASN A 44 19.43 31.00 -16.07
CA ASN A 44 19.17 29.70 -16.66
C ASN A 44 19.23 28.58 -15.61
N LEU A 45 20.18 28.63 -14.67
CA LEU A 45 20.24 27.70 -13.55
C LEU A 45 19.00 27.80 -12.66
N ILE A 46 18.59 29.02 -12.29
CA ILE A 46 17.39 29.23 -11.48
C ILE A 46 16.15 28.67 -12.20
N LYS A 47 15.99 28.97 -13.50
CA LYS A 47 14.89 28.42 -14.30
C LYS A 47 14.91 26.89 -14.33
N GLN A 48 16.09 26.28 -14.47
CA GLN A 48 16.25 24.84 -14.46
C GLN A 48 15.82 24.24 -13.11
N TYR A 49 16.31 24.78 -11.98
CA TYR A 49 15.92 24.31 -10.64
C TYR A 49 14.43 24.52 -10.35
N VAL A 50 13.86 25.67 -10.73
CA VAL A 50 12.42 25.95 -10.55
C VAL A 50 11.59 24.95 -11.34
N MET A 51 11.99 24.63 -12.57
CA MET A 51 11.30 23.64 -13.39
C MET A 51 11.40 22.23 -12.78
N GLU A 52 12.58 21.83 -12.31
CA GLU A 52 12.79 20.54 -11.64
C GLU A 52 11.95 20.40 -10.37
N ILE A 53 11.92 21.44 -9.53
CA ILE A 53 11.10 21.46 -8.31
C ILE A 53 9.61 21.41 -8.65
N ALA A 54 9.16 22.17 -9.66
CA ALA A 54 7.76 22.18 -10.07
C ALA A 54 7.30 20.80 -10.58
N LEU A 55 8.17 20.10 -11.35
CA LEU A 55 7.92 18.74 -11.79
C LEU A 55 7.86 17.76 -10.61
N ALA A 56 8.82 17.85 -9.68
CA ALA A 56 8.83 17.02 -8.48
C ALA A 56 7.60 17.25 -7.60
N GLN A 57 7.18 18.49 -7.39
CA GLN A 57 5.97 18.84 -6.66
C GLN A 57 4.71 18.26 -7.32
N THR A 58 4.62 18.38 -8.65
CA THR A 58 3.50 17.81 -9.40
C THR A 58 3.45 16.29 -9.25
N GLN A 59 4.61 15.63 -9.34
CA GLN A 59 4.70 14.18 -9.18
C GLN A 59 4.33 13.72 -7.76
N VAL A 60 4.80 14.43 -6.73
CA VAL A 60 4.44 14.14 -5.34
C VAL A 60 2.94 14.31 -5.13
N PHE A 61 2.36 15.38 -5.67
CA PHE A 61 0.91 15.63 -5.59
C PHE A 61 0.10 14.52 -6.26
N GLN A 62 0.48 14.12 -7.49
CA GLN A 62 -0.16 13.02 -8.20
C GLN A 62 -0.09 11.71 -7.42
N ARG A 63 1.11 11.34 -6.93
CA ARG A 63 1.27 10.13 -6.11
C ARG A 63 0.47 10.19 -4.81
N SER A 64 0.35 11.37 -4.20
CA SER A 64 -0.47 11.55 -3.00
C SER A 64 -1.95 11.29 -3.29
N GLN A 65 -2.46 11.78 -4.42
CA GLN A 65 -3.84 11.52 -4.84
C GLN A 65 -4.06 10.04 -5.17
N ASP A 66 -3.13 9.41 -5.90
CA ASP A 66 -3.21 7.98 -6.21
C ASP A 66 -3.22 7.13 -4.95
N LEU A 67 -2.36 7.45 -3.98
CA LEU A 67 -2.32 6.78 -2.67
C LEU A 67 -3.63 6.96 -1.91
N GLU A 68 -4.23 8.14 -1.93
CA GLU A 68 -5.53 8.38 -1.28
C GLU A 68 -6.64 7.52 -1.90
N VAL A 69 -6.71 7.47 -3.25
CA VAL A 69 -7.67 6.64 -3.97
C VAL A 69 -7.45 5.15 -3.68
N LEU A 70 -6.20 4.68 -3.71
CA LEU A 70 -5.87 3.29 -3.41
C LEU A 70 -6.20 2.93 -1.96
N THR A 71 -5.90 3.83 -1.02
CA THR A 71 -6.21 3.63 0.41
C THR A 71 -7.72 3.53 0.64
N SER A 72 -8.49 4.40 -0.01
CA SER A 72 -9.96 4.35 0.04
C SER A 72 -10.50 3.03 -0.54
N ARG A 73 -9.99 2.59 -1.70
CA ARG A 73 -10.36 1.29 -2.29
C ARG A 73 -10.00 0.11 -1.39
N LEU A 74 -8.83 0.13 -0.78
CA LEU A 74 -8.39 -0.90 0.17
C LEU A 74 -9.30 -0.94 1.41
N ALA A 75 -9.66 0.22 1.95
CA ALA A 75 -10.58 0.30 3.09
C ALA A 75 -11.95 -0.29 2.75
N LEU A 76 -12.52 0.05 1.59
CA LEU A 76 -13.79 -0.51 1.12
C LEU A 76 -13.70 -2.02 0.89
N SER A 77 -12.61 -2.49 0.27
CA SER A 77 -12.39 -3.93 0.06
C SER A 77 -12.27 -4.70 1.37
N ASN A 78 -11.55 -4.16 2.35
CA ASN A 78 -11.42 -4.77 3.68
C ASN A 78 -12.76 -4.81 4.42
N GLN A 79 -13.56 -3.75 4.33
CA GLN A 79 -14.90 -3.74 4.91
C GLN A 79 -15.79 -4.81 4.29
N GLU A 80 -15.77 -4.96 2.97
CA GLU A 80 -16.55 -5.99 2.28
C GLU A 80 -16.08 -7.40 2.61
N LEU A 81 -14.75 -7.62 2.68
CA LEU A 81 -14.18 -8.89 3.13
C LEU A 81 -14.63 -9.24 4.55
N GLY A 82 -14.62 -8.26 5.47
CA GLY A 82 -15.13 -8.44 6.82
C GLY A 82 -16.61 -8.85 6.85
N ARG A 83 -17.45 -8.16 6.06
CA ARG A 83 -18.87 -8.46 5.92
C ARG A 83 -19.11 -9.87 5.37
N LEU A 84 -18.37 -10.29 4.35
CA LEU A 84 -18.45 -11.62 3.77
C LEU A 84 -18.02 -12.71 4.76
N ASN A 85 -16.98 -12.46 5.55
CA ASN A 85 -16.51 -13.41 6.56
C ASN A 85 -17.54 -13.60 7.68
N ASP A 86 -18.17 -12.50 8.11
CA ASP A 86 -19.27 -12.53 9.08
C ASP A 86 -20.47 -13.30 8.55
N MET A 87 -20.85 -13.08 7.29
CA MET A 87 -21.92 -13.83 6.63
C MET A 87 -21.60 -15.32 6.52
N LYS A 88 -20.38 -15.67 6.10
CA LYS A 88 -19.89 -17.07 6.03
C LYS A 88 -20.02 -17.74 7.40
N SER A 89 -19.53 -17.08 8.45
CA SER A 89 -19.57 -17.59 9.83
C SER A 89 -21.00 -17.83 10.32
N LYS A 90 -21.90 -16.87 10.07
CA LYS A 90 -23.31 -16.96 10.45
C LYS A 90 -24.04 -18.06 9.67
N PHE A 91 -23.78 -18.15 8.37
CA PHE A 91 -24.35 -19.18 7.51
C PHE A 91 -23.94 -20.58 7.98
N LEU A 92 -22.65 -20.81 8.24
CA LEU A 92 -22.17 -22.11 8.72
C LEU A 92 -22.78 -22.47 10.07
N SER A 93 -22.83 -21.55 11.04
CA SER A 93 -23.48 -21.80 12.33
C SER A 93 -24.96 -22.18 12.20
N MET A 94 -25.69 -21.51 11.29
CA MET A 94 -27.10 -21.81 11.03
C MET A 94 -27.27 -23.21 10.43
N VAL A 95 -26.53 -23.53 9.37
CA VAL A 95 -26.61 -24.84 8.70
C VAL A 95 -26.26 -25.96 9.68
N VAL A 96 -25.25 -25.76 10.52
CA VAL A 96 -24.83 -26.75 11.53
C VAL A 96 -25.96 -27.05 12.52
N HIS A 97 -26.62 -26.02 13.04
CA HIS A 97 -27.76 -26.20 13.93
C HIS A 97 -28.90 -26.96 13.24
N ASP A 98 -29.20 -26.56 12.00
CA ASP A 98 -30.29 -27.13 11.22
C ASP A 98 -30.02 -28.57 10.78
N VAL A 99 -28.75 -28.97 10.64
CA VAL A 99 -28.34 -30.36 10.35
C VAL A 99 -28.21 -31.20 11.62
N ARG A 100 -27.83 -30.62 12.76
CA ARG A 100 -27.74 -31.35 14.04
C ARG A 100 -29.09 -31.92 14.45
N THR A 101 -30.18 -31.18 14.23
CA THR A 101 -31.55 -31.60 14.58
C THR A 101 -32.02 -32.88 13.86
N PRO A 102 -31.94 -32.99 12.52
CA PRO A 102 -32.28 -34.22 11.81
C PRO A 102 -31.31 -35.36 12.10
N LEU A 103 -30.01 -35.09 12.31
CA LEU A 103 -29.06 -36.14 12.72
C LEU A 103 -29.40 -36.72 14.10
N ALA A 104 -29.75 -35.87 15.06
CA ALA A 104 -30.22 -36.32 16.37
C ALA A 104 -31.49 -37.18 16.26
N SER A 105 -32.37 -36.86 15.32
CA SER A 105 -33.58 -37.64 15.06
C SER A 105 -33.27 -39.01 14.44
N ILE A 106 -32.39 -39.06 13.42
CA ILE A 106 -31.93 -40.32 12.79
C ILE A 106 -31.27 -41.21 13.84
N ARG A 107 -30.39 -40.64 14.66
CA ARG A 107 -29.72 -41.34 15.76
C ARG A 107 -30.72 -41.87 16.77
N GLY A 108 -31.64 -41.03 17.26
CA GLY A 108 -32.66 -41.42 18.23
C GLY A 108 -33.58 -42.53 17.73
N PHE A 109 -34.06 -42.45 16.49
CA PHE A 109 -34.87 -43.53 15.90
C PHE A 109 -34.08 -44.82 15.72
N SER A 110 -32.81 -44.72 15.30
CA SER A 110 -31.94 -45.89 15.16
C SER A 110 -31.69 -46.56 16.51
N GLU A 111 -31.41 -45.80 17.56
CA GLU A 111 -31.26 -46.29 18.94
C GLU A 111 -32.55 -46.92 19.47
N LEU A 112 -33.73 -46.35 19.18
CA LEU A 112 -35.02 -46.93 19.56
C LEU A 112 -35.29 -48.26 18.84
N LEU A 113 -34.92 -48.37 17.56
CA LEU A 113 -35.03 -49.62 16.80
C LEU A 113 -34.07 -50.68 17.33
N MET A 114 -32.86 -50.31 17.77
CA MET A 114 -31.91 -51.23 18.41
C MET A 114 -32.42 -51.82 19.73
N LYS A 115 -33.31 -51.14 20.44
CA LYS A 115 -33.94 -51.65 21.68
C LYS A 115 -35.00 -52.71 21.41
N LYS A 116 -35.43 -52.90 20.15
CA LYS A 116 -36.37 -53.95 19.76
C LYS A 116 -35.61 -55.23 19.39
N SER A 117 -36.29 -56.37 19.47
CA SER A 117 -35.77 -57.64 18.96
C SER A 117 -35.72 -57.60 17.42
N VAL A 118 -34.61 -57.11 16.88
CA VAL A 118 -34.32 -57.07 15.44
C VAL A 118 -33.36 -58.21 15.07
N GLY A 119 -33.32 -58.61 13.80
CA GLY A 119 -32.35 -59.61 13.32
C GLY A 119 -30.91 -59.11 13.39
N GLU A 120 -29.96 -60.03 13.30
CA GLU A 120 -28.52 -59.74 13.41
C GLU A 120 -28.03 -58.77 12.33
N LYS A 121 -28.55 -58.88 11.10
CA LYS A 121 -28.24 -57.97 9.99
C LYS A 121 -28.78 -56.56 10.24
N GLU A 122 -30.03 -56.46 10.68
CA GLU A 122 -30.66 -55.18 11.02
C GLU A 122 -29.93 -54.48 12.17
N ALA A 123 -29.52 -55.24 13.20
CA ALA A 123 -28.71 -54.71 14.30
C ALA A 123 -27.36 -54.13 13.80
N GLN A 124 -26.69 -54.82 12.87
CA GLN A 124 -25.45 -54.32 12.27
C GLN A 124 -25.69 -53.05 11.44
N TYR A 125 -26.79 -52.98 10.67
CA TYR A 125 -27.14 -51.77 9.92
C TYR A 125 -27.41 -50.59 10.84
N LEU A 126 -28.20 -50.79 11.90
CA LEU A 126 -28.49 -49.74 12.87
C LEU A 126 -27.22 -49.23 13.56
N LYS A 127 -26.30 -50.14 13.93
CA LYS A 127 -25.00 -49.77 14.50
C LYS A 127 -24.18 -48.92 13.53
N ASN A 128 -24.16 -49.27 12.25
CA ASN A 128 -23.48 -48.50 11.21
C ASN A 128 -24.12 -47.12 11.01
N ILE A 129 -25.46 -47.03 11.05
CA ILE A 129 -26.19 -45.75 10.94
C ILE A 129 -25.82 -44.84 12.12
N VAL A 130 -25.90 -45.35 13.36
CA VAL A 130 -25.54 -44.58 14.56
C VAL A 130 -24.08 -44.08 14.47
N GLY A 131 -23.15 -44.97 14.14
CA GLY A 131 -21.74 -44.60 13.98
C GLY A 131 -21.52 -43.54 12.90
N SER A 132 -22.22 -43.65 11.77
CA SER A 132 -22.14 -42.67 10.68
C SER A 132 -22.73 -41.32 11.10
N THR A 133 -23.84 -41.31 11.84
CA THR A 133 -24.43 -40.07 12.34
C THR A 133 -23.54 -39.34 13.35
N ASP A 134 -22.83 -40.08 14.21
CA ASP A 134 -21.87 -39.50 15.16
C ASP A 134 -20.66 -38.92 14.41
N GLN A 135 -20.08 -39.67 13.47
CA GLN A 135 -18.98 -39.18 12.64
C GLN A 135 -19.35 -37.90 11.87
N LEU A 136 -20.53 -37.86 11.27
CA LEU A 136 -21.01 -36.68 10.55
C LEU A 136 -21.25 -35.51 11.50
N GLY A 137 -21.78 -35.76 12.70
CA GLY A 137 -21.94 -34.76 13.74
C GLY A 137 -20.61 -34.10 14.15
N HIS A 138 -19.56 -34.89 14.32
CA HIS A 138 -18.21 -34.40 14.61
C HIS A 138 -17.62 -33.59 13.47
N LEU A 139 -17.67 -34.08 12.23
CA LEU A 139 -17.15 -33.36 11.06
C LEU A 139 -17.82 -31.99 10.88
N ILE A 140 -19.12 -31.90 11.12
CA ILE A 140 -19.88 -30.65 11.04
C ILE A 140 -19.46 -29.69 12.17
N ALA A 141 -19.22 -30.19 13.38
CA ALA A 141 -18.72 -29.38 14.49
C ALA A 141 -17.32 -28.81 14.18
N ASP A 142 -16.40 -29.66 13.72
CA ASP A 142 -15.04 -29.28 13.36
C ASP A 142 -15.02 -28.19 12.26
N LEU A 143 -15.91 -28.31 11.27
CA LEU A 143 -16.06 -27.29 10.22
C LEU A 143 -16.52 -25.93 10.79
N THR A 144 -17.37 -25.96 11.82
CA THR A 144 -17.83 -24.73 12.50
C THR A 144 -16.70 -24.08 13.28
N ASP A 145 -15.93 -24.89 14.02
CA ASP A 145 -14.80 -24.42 14.81
C ASP A 145 -13.73 -23.82 13.89
N LEU A 146 -13.45 -24.46 12.75
CA LEU A 146 -12.55 -23.92 11.73
C LEU A 146 -13.02 -22.56 11.22
N ALA A 147 -14.32 -22.42 10.91
CA ALA A 147 -14.88 -21.14 10.46
C ALA A 147 -14.77 -20.04 11.53
N MET A 148 -14.92 -20.37 12.81
CA MET A 148 -14.75 -19.42 13.92
C MET A 148 -13.28 -19.02 14.12
N ILE A 149 -12.35 -19.94 13.88
CA ILE A 149 -10.91 -19.68 13.90
C ILE A 149 -10.52 -18.73 12.76
N GLU A 150 -10.95 -19.02 11.53
CA GLU A 150 -10.71 -18.15 10.36
C GLU A 150 -11.29 -16.74 10.54
N ALA A 151 -12.40 -16.63 11.29
CA ALA A 151 -13.01 -15.34 11.63
C ALA A 151 -12.37 -14.63 12.83
N GLY A 152 -11.40 -15.25 13.52
CA GLY A 152 -10.81 -14.70 14.75
C GLY A 152 -11.79 -14.61 15.92
N LYS A 153 -12.87 -15.40 15.91
CA LYS A 153 -13.97 -15.35 16.89
C LYS A 153 -13.93 -16.48 17.92
N LEU A 154 -12.95 -17.38 17.85
CA LEU A 154 -12.82 -18.47 18.81
C LEU A 154 -12.57 -17.91 20.22
N LYS A 155 -13.44 -18.25 21.16
CA LYS A 155 -13.29 -17.91 22.59
C LYS A 155 -12.72 -19.11 23.34
N MET A 156 -11.61 -18.90 24.01
CA MET A 156 -11.00 -19.89 24.89
C MET A 156 -11.44 -19.63 26.33
N GLU A 157 -11.94 -20.67 27.00
CA GLU A 157 -12.27 -20.61 28.43
C GLU A 157 -11.19 -21.34 29.23
N LYS A 158 -10.73 -20.73 30.34
CA LYS A 158 -9.83 -21.40 31.27
C LYS A 158 -10.67 -22.28 32.21
N ALA A 159 -10.47 -23.59 32.13
CA ALA A 159 -11.05 -24.55 33.05
C ALA A 159 -9.95 -25.29 33.82
N LEU A 160 -10.22 -25.62 35.09
CA LEU A 160 -9.39 -26.55 35.84
C LEU A 160 -9.69 -27.96 35.33
N PHE A 161 -8.65 -28.69 34.92
CA PHE A 161 -8.76 -30.11 34.59
C PHE A 161 -8.47 -30.91 35.84
N ASP A 162 -9.46 -31.70 36.30
CA ASP A 162 -9.21 -32.75 37.29
C ASP A 162 -8.58 -33.94 36.55
N PHE A 163 -7.42 -34.37 37.04
CA PHE A 163 -6.66 -35.50 36.52
C PHE A 163 -6.88 -36.74 37.37
#